data_AF-A0A8F5N0U9-F1
#
_entry.id   AF-A0A8F5N0U9-F1
#
_cell.length_a   1.000
_cell.length_b   1.000
_cell.length_c   1.000
_cell.angle_alpha   90.00
_cell.angle_beta   90.00
_cell.angle_gamma   90.00
#
_symmetry.space_group_name_H-M   'P 1'
#
loop_
_entity.id
_entity.type
_entity.pdbx_description
1 polymer ?
#
loop_
_entity_poly.entity_id
_entity_poly.type
_entity_poly.pdbx_seq_one_letter_code
_entity_poly.pdbx_strand_id
1 'polypeptide(L)'
;MFELIKHLVKNDIQHTVSDNGNITVTHNLDLEDISGVDALPDNLTVGGGLYLRGTSITALPDNLTVGGGLYLRGTSITALPDNLTVGGWLDLSGTSITALPDNLTVGGWLDLSGTSITALPDNLTVGGWLDLSGTSITALPDNLTVGGGLYLSGTSITALPDNLTVGGWLYLRGTSITALPDHFSCNSLYLDAERISNISYRKNCGYSSRTIFAAWIGKEFRIAAGCFFGSIERFEQAVDDKYDGDAAEAYKKAGRDCVAELTKKLNPKD
;
A
#
# COMPACT_ATOMS: atom_id res chain seq x y z
N MET A 1 -33.29 -5.86 13.12
CA MET A 1 -32.73 -4.51 13.04
C MET A 1 -31.88 -4.30 14.27
N PHE A 2 -30.59 -4.07 14.07
CA PHE A 2 -29.67 -3.75 15.16
C PHE A 2 -29.99 -2.37 15.74
N GLU A 3 -29.97 -2.27 17.06
CA GLU A 3 -30.36 -1.06 17.79
C GLU A 3 -29.11 -0.44 18.41
N LEU A 4 -28.45 0.47 17.67
CA LEU A 4 -27.15 1.00 18.06
C LEU A 4 -27.15 1.57 19.49
N ILE A 5 -28.11 2.43 19.85
CA ILE A 5 -28.17 3.04 21.18
C ILE A 5 -28.30 1.98 22.29
N LYS A 6 -29.12 0.94 22.08
CA LYS A 6 -29.26 -0.15 23.06
C LYS A 6 -27.96 -0.92 23.21
N HIS A 7 -27.23 -1.15 22.12
CA HIS A 7 -25.92 -1.78 22.15
C HIS A 7 -24.90 -0.91 22.90
N LEU A 8 -24.84 0.39 22.61
CA LEU A 8 -23.93 1.33 23.27
C LEU A 8 -24.16 1.38 24.78
N VAL A 9 -25.41 1.52 25.22
CA VAL A 9 -25.79 1.54 26.65
C VAL A 9 -25.46 0.20 27.32
N LYS A 10 -25.78 -0.92 26.67
CA LYS A 10 -25.55 -2.26 27.24
C LYS A 10 -24.07 -2.53 27.50
N ASN A 11 -23.18 -2.02 26.65
CA ASN A 11 -21.74 -2.28 26.71
C ASN A 11 -20.93 -1.12 27.33
N ASP A 12 -21.61 -0.15 27.96
CA ASP A 12 -20.97 1.01 28.59
C ASP A 12 -20.03 1.79 27.64
N ILE A 13 -20.41 1.86 26.35
CA ILE A 13 -19.64 2.58 25.34
C ILE A 13 -19.95 4.07 25.47
N GLN A 14 -18.92 4.89 25.65
CA GLN A 14 -19.04 6.34 25.82
C GLN A 14 -19.61 7.03 24.57
N HIS A 15 -20.82 7.56 24.68
CA HIS A 15 -21.53 8.21 23.58
C HIS A 15 -22.41 9.39 24.04
N THR A 16 -22.77 10.25 23.10
CA THR A 16 -23.76 11.31 23.28
C THR A 16 -24.84 11.22 22.20
N VAL A 17 -26.07 11.57 22.56
CA VAL A 17 -27.16 11.77 21.61
C VAL A 17 -27.64 13.22 21.78
N SER A 18 -27.53 14.03 20.74
CA SER A 18 -27.96 15.43 20.79
C SER A 18 -29.46 15.59 20.47
N ASP A 19 -30.01 16.78 20.68
CA ASP A 19 -31.44 17.07 20.48
C ASP A 19 -31.93 16.85 19.05
N ASN A 20 -31.05 16.96 18.05
CA ASN A 20 -31.36 16.66 16.65
C ASN A 20 -31.17 15.17 16.28
N GLY A 21 -30.88 14.33 17.27
CA GLY A 21 -30.70 12.89 17.13
C GLY A 21 -29.26 12.44 16.83
N ASN A 22 -28.30 13.34 16.56
CA ASN A 22 -26.94 12.94 16.20
C ASN A 22 -26.30 12.09 17.30
N ILE A 23 -25.75 10.94 16.89
CA ILE A 23 -25.09 9.96 17.77
C ILE A 23 -23.59 10.13 17.60
N THR A 24 -22.89 10.46 18.69
CA THR A 24 -21.44 10.57 18.69
C THR A 24 -20.85 9.53 19.63
N VAL A 25 -20.06 8.61 19.09
CA VAL A 25 -19.19 7.72 19.87
C VAL A 25 -17.81 8.37 19.95
N THR A 26 -17.34 8.70 21.15
CA THR A 26 -16.13 9.52 21.32
C THR A 26 -14.83 8.76 21.03
N HIS A 27 -14.85 7.44 21.19
CA HIS A 27 -13.70 6.55 21.02
C HIS A 27 -14.01 5.50 19.93
N ASN A 28 -13.44 4.30 20.07
CA ASN A 28 -13.69 3.20 19.15
C ASN A 28 -15.13 2.67 19.30
N LEU A 29 -15.73 2.33 18.16
CA LEU A 29 -16.97 1.58 18.07
C LEU A 29 -16.65 0.21 17.47
N ASP A 30 -16.62 -0.81 18.32
CA ASP A 30 -16.41 -2.19 17.91
C ASP A 30 -17.75 -2.90 17.72
N LEU A 31 -18.06 -3.22 16.46
CA LEU A 31 -19.22 -4.01 16.06
C LEU A 31 -18.80 -5.31 15.35
N GLU A 32 -17.55 -5.73 15.51
CA GLU A 32 -17.01 -6.91 14.86
C GLU A 32 -17.81 -8.17 15.25
N ASP A 33 -18.15 -8.98 14.25
CA ASP A 33 -18.91 -10.22 14.38
C ASP A 33 -20.27 -10.10 15.10
N ILE A 34 -20.81 -8.88 15.25
CA ILE A 34 -22.14 -8.67 15.83
C ILE A 34 -23.22 -9.01 14.81
N SER A 35 -24.07 -9.97 15.17
CA SER A 35 -25.20 -10.38 14.33
C SER A 35 -26.27 -9.29 14.20
N GLY A 36 -26.82 -9.16 13.00
CA GLY A 36 -27.93 -8.25 12.71
C GLY A 36 -27.56 -6.78 12.51
N VAL A 37 -26.25 -6.43 12.54
CA VAL A 37 -25.76 -5.13 12.07
C VAL A 37 -25.87 -5.10 10.54
N ASP A 38 -27.01 -4.64 10.05
CA ASP A 38 -27.36 -4.54 8.62
C ASP A 38 -27.34 -3.09 8.11
N ALA A 39 -27.44 -2.11 9.03
CA ALA A 39 -27.29 -0.68 8.76
C ALA A 39 -26.69 0.07 9.94
N LEU A 40 -26.08 1.22 9.66
CA LEU A 40 -25.73 2.24 10.65
C LEU A 40 -26.70 3.43 10.50
N PRO A 41 -26.99 4.17 11.57
CA PRO A 41 -27.84 5.34 11.48
C PRO A 41 -27.13 6.48 10.75
N ASP A 42 -27.89 7.25 9.97
CA ASP A 42 -27.35 8.29 9.06
C ASP A 42 -26.58 9.42 9.78
N ASN A 43 -26.86 9.59 11.06
CA ASN A 43 -26.37 10.65 11.92
C ASN A 43 -25.32 10.16 12.94
N LEU A 44 -24.59 9.09 12.59
CA LEU A 44 -23.49 8.53 13.38
C LEU A 44 -22.17 9.25 13.10
N THR A 45 -21.47 9.61 14.17
CA THR A 45 -20.06 10.03 14.16
C THR A 45 -19.26 9.15 15.11
N VAL A 46 -18.10 8.65 14.66
CA VAL A 46 -17.17 7.87 15.49
C VAL A 46 -15.84 8.61 15.58
N GLY A 47 -15.46 9.03 16.78
CA GLY A 47 -14.21 9.76 17.03
C GLY A 47 -12.96 8.88 16.92
N GLY A 48 -13.08 7.59 17.27
CA GLY A 48 -12.01 6.59 17.14
C GLY A 48 -12.18 5.70 15.91
N GLY A 49 -11.75 4.45 16.02
CA GLY A 49 -11.91 3.44 14.97
C GLY A 49 -13.30 2.80 14.96
N LEU A 50 -13.79 2.46 13.77
CA LEU A 50 -15.05 1.75 13.54
C LEU A 50 -14.75 0.36 12.97
N TYR A 51 -15.09 -0.68 13.72
CA TYR A 51 -14.85 -2.08 13.36
C TYR A 51 -16.17 -2.72 12.95
N LEU A 52 -16.31 -3.09 11.68
CA LEU A 52 -17.52 -3.68 11.10
C LEU A 52 -17.26 -5.06 10.49
N ARG A 53 -16.06 -5.62 10.70
CA ARG A 53 -15.69 -6.94 10.18
C ARG A 53 -16.72 -7.99 10.58
N GLY A 54 -17.08 -8.87 9.64
CA GLY A 54 -18.02 -9.97 9.90
C GLY A 54 -19.48 -9.55 10.11
N THR A 55 -19.82 -8.27 9.96
CA THR A 55 -21.22 -7.81 10.00
C THR A 55 -21.92 -8.00 8.65
N SER A 56 -23.25 -7.96 8.67
CA SER A 56 -24.10 -8.03 7.46
C SER A 56 -24.32 -6.68 6.77
N ILE A 57 -23.53 -5.66 7.11
CA ILE A 57 -23.69 -4.32 6.57
C ILE A 57 -23.43 -4.31 5.05
N THR A 58 -24.30 -3.61 4.32
CA THR A 58 -24.25 -3.50 2.85
C THR A 58 -23.98 -2.09 2.34
N ALA A 59 -24.21 -1.07 3.18
CA ALA A 59 -23.95 0.33 2.87
C ALA A 59 -23.55 1.11 4.13
N LEU A 60 -22.72 2.15 3.93
CA LEU A 60 -22.41 3.14 4.96
C LEU A 60 -23.29 4.38 4.77
N PRO A 61 -23.61 5.11 5.85
CA PRO A 61 -24.23 6.43 5.77
C PRO A 61 -23.45 7.42 4.92
N ASP A 62 -24.16 8.25 4.13
CA ASP A 62 -23.57 9.25 3.23
C ASP A 62 -22.63 10.25 3.94
N ASN A 63 -22.92 10.58 5.20
CA ASN A 63 -22.17 11.56 6.00
C ASN A 63 -21.36 10.92 7.13
N LEU A 64 -21.05 9.62 7.04
CA LEU A 64 -20.28 8.92 8.06
C LEU A 64 -18.89 9.56 8.22
N THR A 65 -18.59 9.97 9.44
CA THR A 65 -17.26 10.48 9.81
C THR A 65 -16.61 9.53 10.81
N VAL A 66 -15.38 9.08 10.49
CA VAL A 66 -14.56 8.21 11.34
C VAL A 66 -13.22 8.91 11.60
N GLY A 67 -12.98 9.32 12.85
CA GLY A 67 -11.74 10.01 13.23
C GLY A 67 -10.52 9.08 13.25
N GLY A 68 -10.72 7.79 13.49
CA GLY A 68 -9.69 6.75 13.46
C GLY A 68 -9.74 5.88 12.21
N GLY A 69 -9.51 4.57 12.38
CA GLY A 69 -9.55 3.60 11.28
C GLY A 69 -10.93 3.01 11.03
N LEU A 70 -11.26 2.70 9.79
CA LEU A 70 -12.50 2.06 9.36
C LEU A 70 -12.19 0.67 8.80
N TYR A 71 -12.76 -0.37 9.41
CA TYR A 71 -12.49 -1.76 9.06
C TYR A 71 -13.74 -2.46 8.52
N LEU A 72 -13.76 -2.71 7.21
CA LEU A 72 -14.89 -3.27 6.47
C LEU A 72 -14.60 -4.68 5.92
N ARG A 73 -13.45 -5.26 6.25
CA ARG A 73 -13.04 -6.58 5.78
C ARG A 73 -14.15 -7.61 6.01
N GLY A 74 -14.50 -8.34 4.95
CA GLY A 74 -15.52 -9.39 5.02
C GLY A 74 -16.96 -8.91 5.18
N THR A 75 -17.23 -7.61 5.03
CA THR A 75 -18.59 -7.08 4.89
C THR A 75 -19.10 -7.25 3.45
N SER A 76 -20.40 -7.05 3.24
CA SER A 76 -21.03 -7.10 1.91
C SER A 76 -21.09 -5.72 1.24
N ILE A 77 -20.25 -4.77 1.66
CA ILE A 77 -20.18 -3.44 1.07
C ILE A 77 -19.67 -3.52 -0.38
N THR A 78 -20.33 -2.78 -1.26
CA THR A 78 -20.01 -2.69 -2.69
C THR A 78 -19.61 -1.28 -3.12
N ALA A 79 -19.89 -0.25 -2.32
CA ALA A 79 -19.54 1.13 -2.59
C ALA A 79 -19.29 1.89 -1.27
N LEU A 80 -18.42 2.90 -1.33
CA LEU A 80 -18.25 3.87 -0.26
C LEU A 80 -19.04 5.15 -0.58
N PRO A 81 -19.51 5.89 0.43
CA PRO A 81 -20.18 7.16 0.21
C PRO A 81 -19.18 8.23 -0.27
N ASP A 82 -19.65 9.14 -1.13
CA ASP A 82 -18.81 10.13 -1.80
C ASP A 82 -18.08 11.07 -0.82
N ASN A 83 -18.69 11.34 0.33
CA ASN A 83 -18.19 12.25 1.36
C ASN A 83 -17.51 11.52 2.54
N LEU A 84 -17.15 10.25 2.38
CA LEU A 84 -16.51 9.47 3.43
C LEU A 84 -15.19 10.11 3.85
N THR A 85 -15.06 10.42 5.14
CA THR A 85 -13.80 10.90 5.73
C THR A 85 -13.28 9.89 6.75
N VAL A 86 -12.06 9.39 6.52
CA VAL A 86 -11.35 8.47 7.41
C VAL A 86 -10.02 9.10 7.85
N GLY A 87 -9.93 9.48 9.13
CA GLY A 87 -8.73 10.13 9.68
C GLY A 87 -7.52 9.21 9.83
N GLY A 88 -7.77 7.89 9.93
CA GLY A 88 -6.75 6.87 10.13
C GLY A 88 -6.63 5.89 8.96
N TRP A 89 -6.84 4.61 9.26
CA TRP A 89 -6.63 3.48 8.36
C TRP A 89 -7.94 3.04 7.69
N LEU A 90 -7.87 2.51 6.47
CA LEU A 90 -9.04 2.01 5.77
C LEU A 90 -8.80 0.58 5.26
N ASP A 91 -9.50 -0.39 5.84
CA ASP A 91 -9.45 -1.80 5.44
C ASP A 91 -10.69 -2.18 4.64
N LEU A 92 -10.51 -2.35 3.33
CA LEU A 92 -11.53 -2.82 2.38
C LEU A 92 -11.20 -4.22 1.86
N SER A 93 -10.22 -4.90 2.47
CA SER A 93 -9.71 -6.17 1.95
C SER A 93 -10.82 -7.22 1.81
N GLY A 94 -10.83 -7.90 0.67
CA GLY A 94 -11.82 -8.92 0.34
C GLY A 94 -13.28 -8.46 0.26
N THR A 95 -13.54 -7.15 0.25
CA THR A 95 -14.89 -6.61 -0.05
C THR A 95 -15.18 -6.67 -1.56
N SER A 96 -16.45 -6.46 -1.93
CA SER A 96 -16.88 -6.43 -3.34
C SER A 96 -16.80 -5.02 -3.97
N ILE A 97 -16.01 -4.12 -3.39
CA ILE A 97 -15.82 -2.77 -3.92
C ILE A 97 -15.15 -2.81 -5.29
N THR A 98 -15.67 -2.01 -6.21
CA THR A 98 -15.19 -1.88 -7.60
C THR A 98 -14.61 -0.50 -7.93
N ALA A 99 -14.94 0.52 -7.13
CA ALA A 99 -14.44 1.89 -7.29
C ALA A 99 -14.32 2.59 -5.92
N LEU A 100 -13.41 3.56 -5.85
CA LEU A 100 -13.30 4.47 -4.70
C LEU A 100 -13.91 5.82 -5.06
N PRO A 101 -14.43 6.58 -4.06
CA PRO A 101 -14.83 7.97 -4.27
C PRO A 101 -13.67 8.83 -4.77
N ASP A 102 -13.96 9.76 -5.69
CA ASP A 102 -12.95 10.65 -6.28
C ASP A 102 -12.21 11.49 -5.21
N ASN A 103 -12.90 11.89 -4.14
CA ASN A 103 -12.35 12.74 -3.09
C ASN A 103 -11.85 11.96 -1.86
N LEU A 104 -11.68 10.63 -1.96
CA LEU A 104 -11.26 9.82 -0.83
C LEU A 104 -9.85 10.22 -0.38
N THR A 105 -9.73 10.57 0.91
CA THR A 105 -8.45 10.82 1.57
C THR A 105 -8.28 9.84 2.71
N VAL A 106 -7.12 9.18 2.79
CA VAL A 106 -6.78 8.22 3.86
C VAL A 106 -5.49 8.69 4.55
N GLY A 107 -5.62 9.11 5.82
CA GLY A 107 -4.51 9.65 6.59
C GLY A 107 -3.42 8.63 6.92
N GLY A 108 -3.78 7.35 7.01
CA GLY A 108 -2.86 6.23 7.22
C GLY A 108 -2.85 5.25 6.05
N TRP A 109 -2.91 3.95 6.32
CA TRP A 109 -2.86 2.93 5.27
C TRP A 109 -4.22 2.62 4.66
N LEU A 110 -4.18 2.13 3.42
CA LEU A 110 -5.33 1.71 2.63
C LEU A 110 -5.12 0.28 2.11
N ASP A 111 -5.96 -0.65 2.55
CA ASP A 111 -5.95 -2.04 2.10
C ASP A 111 -7.10 -2.31 1.13
N LEU A 112 -6.77 -2.56 -0.13
CA LEU A 112 -7.70 -2.92 -1.20
C LEU A 112 -7.47 -4.37 -1.67
N SER A 113 -6.67 -5.15 -0.94
CA SER A 113 -6.26 -6.47 -1.37
C SER A 113 -7.46 -7.40 -1.59
N GLY A 114 -7.46 -8.12 -2.71
CA GLY A 114 -8.54 -9.03 -3.09
C GLY A 114 -9.90 -8.35 -3.38
N THR A 115 -9.95 -7.03 -3.55
CA THR A 115 -11.15 -6.33 -4.06
C THR A 115 -11.25 -6.44 -5.59
N SER A 116 -12.39 -6.03 -6.14
CA SER A 116 -12.63 -6.00 -7.59
C SER A 116 -12.32 -4.63 -8.23
N ILE A 117 -11.51 -3.80 -7.57
CA ILE A 117 -11.09 -2.49 -8.09
C ILE A 117 -10.31 -2.64 -9.39
N THR A 118 -10.64 -1.78 -10.36
CA THR A 118 -9.99 -1.72 -11.68
C THR A 118 -9.23 -0.42 -11.93
N ALA A 119 -9.51 0.65 -11.16
CA ALA A 119 -8.85 1.95 -11.25
C ALA A 119 -8.85 2.65 -9.88
N LEU A 120 -7.86 3.53 -9.66
CA LEU A 120 -7.81 4.43 -8.52
C LEU A 120 -8.19 5.85 -8.95
N PRO A 121 -8.74 6.68 -8.05
CA PRO A 121 -8.91 8.11 -8.29
C PRO A 121 -7.58 8.79 -8.63
N ASP A 122 -7.60 9.73 -9.57
CA ASP A 122 -6.39 10.43 -10.06
C ASP A 122 -5.66 11.22 -8.96
N ASN A 123 -6.42 11.70 -7.97
CA ASN A 123 -5.96 12.52 -6.84
C ASN A 123 -5.81 11.72 -5.53
N LEU A 124 -5.84 10.39 -5.58
CA LEU A 124 -5.69 9.56 -4.39
C LEU A 124 -4.35 9.81 -3.70
N THR A 125 -4.41 10.14 -2.41
CA THR A 125 -3.23 10.25 -1.53
C THR A 125 -3.38 9.29 -0.36
N VAL A 126 -2.33 8.51 -0.09
CA VAL A 126 -2.27 7.56 1.04
C VAL A 126 -1.09 7.90 1.93
N GLY A 127 -1.35 8.29 3.18
CA GLY A 127 -0.29 8.68 4.13
C GLY A 127 0.59 7.51 4.59
N GLY A 128 0.04 6.29 4.60
CA GLY A 128 0.70 5.04 4.98
C GLY A 128 0.97 4.13 3.78
N TRP A 129 0.85 2.82 3.98
CA TRP A 129 0.98 1.84 2.91
C TRP A 129 -0.32 1.68 2.11
N LEU A 130 -0.18 1.28 0.85
CA LEU A 130 -1.27 0.95 -0.07
C LEU A 130 -1.10 -0.49 -0.56
N ASP A 131 -2.07 -1.36 -0.27
CA ASP A 131 -2.08 -2.73 -0.78
C ASP A 131 -3.13 -2.91 -1.87
N LEU A 132 -2.68 -3.20 -3.09
CA LEU A 132 -3.50 -3.49 -4.27
C LEU A 132 -3.41 -4.98 -4.66
N SER A 133 -2.85 -5.82 -3.81
CA SER A 133 -2.53 -7.20 -4.17
C SER A 133 -3.79 -7.99 -4.54
N GLY A 134 -3.73 -8.73 -5.65
CA GLY A 134 -4.84 -9.53 -6.14
C GLY A 134 -6.06 -8.73 -6.63
N THR A 135 -5.91 -7.43 -6.89
CA THR A 135 -6.94 -6.62 -7.56
C THR A 135 -6.84 -6.72 -9.08
N SER A 136 -7.90 -6.30 -9.77
CA SER A 136 -7.97 -6.26 -11.25
C SER A 136 -7.42 -4.96 -11.85
N ILE A 137 -6.69 -4.16 -11.07
CA ILE A 137 -6.13 -2.88 -11.51
C ILE A 137 -5.09 -3.10 -12.63
N THR A 138 -5.13 -2.23 -13.64
CA THR A 138 -4.27 -2.32 -14.83
C THR A 138 -3.27 -1.17 -14.94
N ALA A 139 -3.50 -0.04 -14.27
CA ALA A 139 -2.63 1.11 -14.24
C ALA A 139 -2.72 1.85 -12.90
N LEU A 140 -1.64 2.53 -12.52
CA LEU A 140 -1.63 3.48 -11.41
C LEU A 140 -1.83 4.90 -11.95
N PRO A 141 -2.44 5.82 -11.19
CA PRO A 141 -2.46 7.23 -11.52
C PRO A 141 -1.04 7.82 -11.66
N ASP A 142 -0.84 8.72 -12.62
CA ASP A 142 0.47 9.31 -12.91
C ASP A 142 1.10 10.05 -11.72
N ASN A 143 0.26 10.64 -10.86
CA ASN A 143 0.67 11.43 -9.69
C ASN A 143 0.49 10.69 -8.36
N LEU A 144 0.36 9.36 -8.37
CA LEU A 144 0.14 8.58 -7.16
C LEU A 144 1.31 8.76 -6.17
N THR A 145 0.97 9.21 -4.97
CA THR A 145 1.91 9.34 -3.84
C THR A 145 1.48 8.45 -2.70
N VAL A 146 2.40 7.59 -2.25
CA VAL A 146 2.20 6.67 -1.12
C VAL A 146 3.28 6.95 -0.07
N GLY A 147 2.89 7.35 1.14
CA GLY A 147 3.84 7.68 2.20
C GLY A 147 4.60 6.47 2.76
N GLY A 148 4.03 5.27 2.66
CA GLY A 148 4.60 4.00 3.11
C GLY A 148 4.92 3.04 1.96
N GLY A 149 4.62 1.76 2.14
CA GLY A 149 4.84 0.73 1.12
C GLY A 149 3.71 0.64 0.08
N LEU A 150 4.03 0.19 -1.12
CA LEU A 150 3.09 -0.10 -2.20
C LEU A 150 3.21 -1.57 -2.61
N TYR A 151 2.12 -2.33 -2.48
CA TYR A 151 2.05 -3.75 -2.82
C TYR A 151 1.20 -3.95 -4.07
N LEU A 152 1.80 -4.50 -5.14
CA LEU A 152 1.14 -4.69 -6.43
C LEU A 152 1.03 -6.18 -6.84
N SER A 153 1.29 -7.11 -5.92
CA SER A 153 1.42 -8.52 -6.26
C SER A 153 0.12 -9.09 -6.84
N GLY A 154 0.18 -9.80 -7.96
CA GLY A 154 -1.01 -10.38 -8.58
C GLY A 154 -1.96 -9.38 -9.24
N THR A 155 -1.52 -8.13 -9.45
CA THR A 155 -2.24 -7.15 -10.28
C THR A 155 -1.96 -7.35 -11.77
N SER A 156 -2.79 -6.74 -12.62
CA SER A 156 -2.59 -6.74 -14.08
C SER A 156 -1.74 -5.57 -14.58
N ILE A 157 -1.06 -4.85 -13.67
CA ILE A 157 -0.18 -3.73 -14.01
C ILE A 157 1.01 -4.21 -14.83
N THR A 158 1.27 -3.50 -15.93
CA THR A 158 2.37 -3.79 -16.87
C THR A 158 3.47 -2.72 -16.86
N ALA A 159 3.19 -1.52 -16.35
CA ALA A 159 4.14 -0.42 -16.23
C ALA A 159 3.85 0.41 -14.97
N LEU A 160 4.90 1.04 -14.43
CA LEU A 160 4.77 2.05 -13.39
C LEU A 160 4.79 3.45 -14.02
N PRO A 161 4.13 4.45 -13.42
CA PRO A 161 4.22 5.82 -13.90
C PRO A 161 5.62 6.41 -13.66
N ASP A 162 6.06 7.27 -14.58
CA ASP A 162 7.38 7.93 -14.59
C ASP A 162 7.58 8.96 -13.47
N ASN A 163 6.68 9.13 -12.51
CA ASN A 163 6.93 9.99 -11.34
C ASN A 163 6.46 9.35 -10.03
N LEU A 164 6.36 8.01 -10.01
CA LEU A 164 5.88 7.27 -8.85
C LEU A 164 6.74 7.56 -7.61
N THR A 165 6.09 8.00 -6.54
CA THR A 165 6.74 8.27 -5.25
C THR A 165 6.18 7.38 -4.17
N VAL A 166 7.04 6.51 -3.64
CA VAL A 166 6.73 5.57 -2.56
C VAL A 166 7.69 5.82 -1.40
N GLY A 167 7.20 6.22 -0.23
CA GLY A 167 8.06 6.52 0.92
C GLY A 167 8.67 5.30 1.60
N GLY A 168 8.24 4.09 1.25
CA GLY A 168 8.67 2.82 1.83
C GLY A 168 9.06 1.77 0.80
N TRP A 169 8.49 0.58 0.95
CA TRP A 169 8.78 -0.58 0.12
C TRP A 169 7.93 -0.60 -1.15
N LEU A 170 8.53 -0.80 -2.31
CA LEU A 170 7.82 -1.03 -3.57
C LEU A 170 7.88 -2.53 -3.92
N TYR A 171 6.76 -3.22 -3.79
CA TYR A 171 6.61 -4.66 -4.04
C TYR A 171 5.97 -4.95 -5.40
N LEU A 172 6.82 -5.35 -6.36
CA LEU A 172 6.47 -5.66 -7.75
C LEU A 172 6.47 -7.17 -8.06
N ARG A 173 6.77 -8.02 -7.09
CA ARG A 173 6.83 -9.48 -7.30
C ARG A 173 5.47 -10.03 -7.73
N GLY A 174 5.47 -10.91 -8.73
CA GLY A 174 4.23 -11.45 -9.28
C GLY A 174 3.40 -10.44 -10.07
N THR A 175 4.01 -9.36 -10.57
CA THR A 175 3.40 -8.45 -11.56
C THR A 175 3.81 -8.82 -12.98
N SER A 176 3.14 -8.21 -13.96
CA SER A 176 3.50 -8.31 -15.38
C SER A 176 4.52 -7.26 -15.83
N ILE A 177 5.08 -6.47 -14.91
CA ILE A 177 6.07 -5.44 -15.22
C ILE A 177 7.35 -6.08 -15.76
N THR A 178 7.86 -5.52 -16.86
CA THR A 178 9.08 -5.99 -17.56
C THR A 178 10.16 -4.92 -17.68
N ALA A 179 9.89 -3.69 -17.27
CA ALA A 179 10.84 -2.59 -17.21
C ALA A 179 10.47 -1.62 -16.08
N LEU A 180 11.47 -1.01 -15.48
CA LEU A 180 11.30 0.10 -14.53
C LEU A 180 11.24 1.44 -15.28
N PRO A 181 10.47 2.43 -14.80
CA PRO A 181 10.48 3.77 -15.36
C PRO A 181 11.82 4.47 -15.10
N ASP A 182 12.14 5.48 -15.90
CA ASP A 182 13.37 6.27 -15.70
C ASP A 182 13.29 7.14 -14.45
N HIS A 183 12.10 7.43 -13.94
CA HIS A 183 11.91 8.34 -12.83
C HIS A 183 10.92 7.73 -11.83
N PHE A 184 11.44 7.26 -10.70
CA PHE A 184 10.63 6.83 -9.55
C PHE A 184 11.47 6.90 -8.28
N SER A 185 10.80 6.89 -7.13
CA SER A 185 11.47 6.84 -5.83
C SER A 185 10.84 5.83 -4.88
N CYS A 186 11.70 5.06 -4.20
CA CYS A 186 11.34 4.18 -3.10
C CYS A 186 12.54 3.97 -2.16
N ASN A 187 12.27 3.51 -0.95
CA ASN A 187 13.29 3.16 0.04
C ASN A 187 13.79 1.72 -0.10
N SER A 188 12.93 0.83 -0.61
CA SER A 188 13.29 -0.56 -0.93
C SER A 188 12.52 -1.03 -2.15
N LEU A 189 13.15 -1.83 -3.00
CA LEU A 189 12.55 -2.34 -4.23
C LEU A 189 12.59 -3.86 -4.26
N TYR A 190 11.42 -4.49 -4.34
CA TYR A 190 11.26 -5.95 -4.41
C TYR A 190 10.62 -6.33 -5.74
N LEU A 191 11.38 -7.03 -6.57
CA LEU A 191 10.95 -7.45 -7.91
C LEU A 191 11.50 -8.84 -8.25
N ASP A 192 10.93 -9.45 -9.30
CA ASP A 192 11.44 -10.68 -9.89
C ASP A 192 12.48 -10.32 -10.95
N ALA A 193 13.76 -10.30 -10.56
CA ALA A 193 14.84 -9.71 -11.36
C ALA A 193 14.98 -10.29 -12.78
N GLU A 194 14.61 -11.56 -12.96
CA GLU A 194 14.63 -12.24 -14.26
C GLU A 194 13.63 -11.68 -15.27
N ARG A 195 12.58 -10.98 -14.81
CA ARG A 195 11.53 -10.42 -15.67
C ARG A 195 11.83 -9.00 -16.13
N ILE A 196 12.77 -8.32 -15.48
CA ILE A 196 13.02 -6.90 -15.69
C ILE A 196 14.18 -6.72 -16.66
N SER A 197 13.88 -6.17 -17.84
CA SER A 197 14.80 -6.07 -18.96
C SER A 197 15.88 -4.99 -18.79
N ASN A 198 15.54 -3.88 -18.14
CA ASN A 198 16.40 -2.72 -17.95
C ASN A 198 17.11 -2.69 -16.58
N ILE A 199 17.41 -3.87 -16.04
CA ILE A 199 18.31 -4.03 -14.88
C ILE A 199 19.44 -5.02 -15.19
N SER A 200 20.38 -5.13 -14.28
CA SER A 200 21.36 -6.21 -14.21
C SER A 200 21.37 -6.79 -12.81
N TYR A 201 21.56 -8.09 -12.66
CA TYR A 201 21.47 -8.74 -11.36
C TYR A 201 22.48 -9.87 -11.18
N ARG A 202 22.72 -10.23 -9.92
CA ARG A 202 23.49 -11.40 -9.50
C ARG A 202 22.67 -12.15 -8.44
N LYS A 203 22.61 -13.47 -8.56
CA LYS A 203 21.97 -14.36 -7.57
C LYS A 203 23.02 -14.93 -6.61
N ASN A 204 22.55 -15.48 -5.49
CA ASN A 204 23.38 -16.21 -4.53
C ASN A 204 24.55 -15.37 -3.98
N CYS A 205 24.34 -14.07 -3.78
CA CYS A 205 25.36 -13.16 -3.29
C CYS A 205 25.38 -13.11 -1.76
N GLY A 206 26.59 -13.15 -1.20
CA GLY A 206 26.82 -13.06 0.25
C GLY A 206 26.26 -14.25 1.03
N TYR A 207 26.38 -14.19 2.36
CA TYR A 207 26.00 -15.29 3.25
C TYR A 207 24.50 -15.65 3.23
N SER A 208 23.63 -14.68 2.90
CA SER A 208 22.18 -14.89 2.84
C SER A 208 21.67 -15.33 1.46
N SER A 209 22.56 -15.70 0.52
CA SER A 209 22.20 -16.09 -0.85
C SER A 209 21.24 -15.10 -1.52
N ARG A 210 21.51 -13.80 -1.38
CA ARG A 210 20.63 -12.73 -1.85
C ARG A 210 20.75 -12.53 -3.37
N THR A 211 19.66 -12.09 -3.98
CA THR A 211 19.72 -11.42 -5.28
C THR A 211 20.09 -9.96 -5.06
N ILE A 212 21.13 -9.49 -5.75
CA ILE A 212 21.48 -8.07 -5.88
C ILE A 212 21.14 -7.64 -7.29
N PHE A 213 20.61 -6.43 -7.46
CA PHE A 213 20.47 -5.84 -8.79
C PHE A 213 20.77 -4.36 -8.80
N ALA A 214 21.21 -3.87 -9.96
CA ALA A 214 21.34 -2.45 -10.24
C ALA A 214 20.16 -1.99 -11.11
N ALA A 215 19.63 -0.81 -10.83
CA ALA A 215 18.63 -0.12 -11.64
C ALA A 215 19.10 1.32 -11.92
N TRP A 216 18.73 1.86 -13.08
CA TRP A 216 18.89 3.27 -13.39
C TRP A 216 17.59 3.99 -13.04
N ILE A 217 17.70 5.12 -12.34
CA ILE A 217 16.55 5.95 -11.96
C ILE A 217 16.66 7.36 -12.55
N GLY A 218 17.14 7.46 -13.79
CA GLY A 218 17.15 8.69 -14.58
C GLY A 218 18.29 9.65 -14.24
N LYS A 219 18.84 9.54 -13.03
CA LYS A 219 19.92 10.41 -12.52
C LYS A 219 21.12 9.65 -11.95
N GLU A 220 20.91 8.45 -11.43
CA GLU A 220 21.94 7.65 -10.78
C GLU A 220 21.62 6.16 -10.89
N PHE A 221 22.65 5.33 -10.74
CA PHE A 221 22.46 3.91 -10.49
C PHE A 221 22.13 3.68 -9.02
N ARG A 222 21.17 2.78 -8.77
CA ARG A 222 20.87 2.27 -7.43
C ARG A 222 21.02 0.77 -7.36
N ILE A 223 21.62 0.31 -6.27
CA ILE A 223 21.74 -1.09 -5.91
C ILE A 223 20.60 -1.47 -4.98
N ALA A 224 19.90 -2.55 -5.30
CA ALA A 224 18.96 -3.21 -4.41
C ALA A 224 19.59 -4.46 -3.79
N ALA A 225 19.51 -4.58 -2.47
CA ALA A 225 19.99 -5.74 -1.72
C ALA A 225 19.16 -5.96 -0.43
N GLY A 226 18.07 -6.72 -0.53
CA GLY A 226 17.10 -6.86 0.56
C GLY A 226 16.31 -5.56 0.76
N CYS A 227 16.35 -5.00 1.98
CA CYS A 227 15.71 -3.70 2.26
C CYS A 227 16.55 -2.49 1.80
N PHE A 228 17.79 -2.70 1.36
CA PHE A 228 18.61 -1.61 0.85
C PHE A 228 18.22 -1.28 -0.59
N PHE A 229 17.99 0.00 -0.89
CA PHE A 229 17.94 0.54 -2.24
C PHE A 229 18.59 1.93 -2.29
N GLY A 230 19.83 2.02 -2.79
CA GLY A 230 20.62 3.26 -2.70
C GLY A 230 21.83 3.28 -3.63
N SER A 231 22.62 4.36 -3.56
CA SER A 231 23.83 4.52 -4.40
C SER A 231 24.86 3.41 -4.15
N ILE A 232 25.79 3.25 -5.08
CA ILE A 232 26.86 2.25 -4.96
C ILE A 232 27.75 2.52 -3.73
N GLU A 233 28.05 3.78 -3.41
CA GLU A 233 28.87 4.16 -2.26
C GLU A 233 28.17 3.79 -0.95
N ARG A 234 26.86 4.09 -0.85
CA ARG A 234 26.05 3.72 0.31
C ARG A 234 25.88 2.21 0.43
N PHE A 235 25.82 1.51 -0.69
CA PHE A 235 25.77 0.05 -0.70
C PHE A 235 27.07 -0.51 -0.11
N GLU A 236 28.22 -0.09 -0.62
CA GLU A 236 29.52 -0.56 -0.15
C GLU A 236 29.74 -0.24 1.34
N GLN A 237 29.38 0.97 1.78
CA GLN A 237 29.41 1.31 3.19
C GLN A 237 28.52 0.40 4.05
N ALA A 238 27.29 0.15 3.61
CA ALA A 238 26.37 -0.75 4.33
C ALA A 238 26.85 -2.21 4.34
N VAL A 239 27.68 -2.63 3.38
CA VAL A 239 28.37 -3.92 3.41
C VAL A 239 29.48 -3.91 4.45
N ASP A 240 30.34 -2.89 4.44
CA ASP A 240 31.47 -2.78 5.37
C ASP A 240 31.01 -2.64 6.84
N ASP A 241 29.83 -2.05 7.08
CA ASP A 241 29.21 -1.96 8.41
C ASP A 241 28.76 -3.33 8.96
N LYS A 242 28.57 -4.34 8.09
CA LYS A 242 27.93 -5.63 8.45
C LYS A 242 28.80 -6.85 8.20
N TYR A 243 29.76 -6.76 7.29
CA TYR A 243 30.57 -7.87 6.83
C TYR A 243 32.02 -7.41 6.70
N ASP A 244 32.94 -8.36 6.79
CA ASP A 244 34.37 -8.13 6.62
C ASP A 244 35.02 -9.17 5.67
N GLY A 245 36.29 -8.92 5.36
CA GLY A 245 37.14 -9.82 4.57
C GLY A 245 36.63 -10.11 3.15
N ASP A 246 37.01 -11.29 2.64
CA ASP A 246 36.73 -11.71 1.26
C ASP A 246 35.22 -11.74 0.93
N ALA A 247 34.38 -12.01 1.94
CA ALA A 247 32.94 -12.06 1.77
C ALA A 247 32.35 -10.66 1.52
N ALA A 248 32.79 -9.66 2.27
CA ALA A 248 32.42 -8.26 2.05
C ALA A 248 32.88 -7.80 0.65
N GLU A 249 34.13 -8.09 0.28
CA GLU A 249 34.66 -7.72 -1.04
C GLU A 249 33.92 -8.40 -2.19
N ALA A 250 33.58 -9.69 -2.06
CA ALA A 250 32.76 -10.39 -3.04
C ALA A 250 31.36 -9.75 -3.18
N TYR A 251 30.77 -9.31 -2.07
CA TYR A 251 29.45 -8.68 -2.06
C TYR A 251 29.47 -7.29 -2.71
N LYS A 252 30.48 -6.47 -2.39
CA LYS A 252 30.71 -5.17 -3.05
C LYS A 252 31.00 -5.34 -4.53
N LYS A 253 31.85 -6.31 -4.90
CA LYS A 253 32.14 -6.65 -6.30
C LYS A 253 30.88 -7.03 -7.08
N ALA A 254 29.97 -7.82 -6.50
CA ALA A 254 28.71 -8.15 -7.15
C ALA A 254 27.86 -6.91 -7.47
N GLY A 255 27.82 -5.92 -6.57
CA GLY A 255 27.16 -4.63 -6.82
C GLY A 255 27.83 -3.85 -7.96
N ARG A 256 29.16 -3.70 -7.92
CA ARG A 256 29.95 -3.03 -8.98
C ARG A 256 29.78 -3.70 -10.34
N ASP A 257 29.79 -5.03 -10.38
CA ASP A 257 29.60 -5.81 -11.60
C ASP A 257 28.21 -5.58 -12.21
N CYS A 258 27.16 -5.45 -11.38
CA CYS A 258 25.82 -5.07 -11.84
C CYS A 258 25.87 -3.68 -12.49
N VAL A 259 26.38 -2.66 -11.80
CA VAL A 259 26.45 -1.30 -12.37
C VAL A 259 27.22 -1.28 -13.70
N ALA A 260 28.37 -1.96 -13.78
CA ALA A 260 29.17 -2.02 -14.98
C ALA A 260 28.44 -2.72 -16.15
N GLU A 261 27.68 -3.78 -15.87
CA GLU A 261 26.86 -4.46 -16.88
C GLU A 261 25.71 -3.58 -17.35
N LEU A 262 24.96 -2.96 -16.42
CA LEU A 262 23.85 -2.09 -16.78
C LEU A 262 24.31 -0.85 -17.55
N THR A 263 25.48 -0.28 -17.20
CA THR A 263 26.08 0.83 -17.94
C THR A 263 26.30 0.48 -19.41
N LYS A 264 26.77 -0.74 -19.70
CA LYS A 264 26.94 -1.22 -21.08
C LYS A 264 25.60 -1.43 -21.78
N LYS A 265 24.56 -1.87 -21.06
CA LYS A 265 23.20 -2.03 -21.62
C LYS A 265 22.57 -0.69 -22.01
N LEU A 266 22.78 0.35 -21.19
CA LEU A 266 22.22 1.69 -21.42
C LEU A 266 23.00 2.47 -22.49
N ASN A 267 24.30 2.19 -22.65
CA ASN A 267 25.16 2.79 -23.66
C ASN A 267 25.78 1.70 -24.55
N PRO A 268 25.01 1.05 -25.44
CA PRO A 268 25.57 0.09 -26.37
C PRO A 268 26.59 0.82 -27.26
N LYS A 269 27.85 0.40 -27.22
CA LYS A 269 28.82 0.85 -28.20
C LYS A 269 28.42 0.23 -29.54
N ASP A 270 28.18 1.07 -30.54
CA ASP A 270 27.95 0.68 -31.94
C ASP A 270 29.07 -0.24 -32.48
#